data_AF-N2B9T8-F1
#
_entry.id   AF-N2B9T8-F1
#
_cell.length_a   1.000
_cell.length_b   1.000
_cell.length_c   1.000
_cell.angle_alpha   90.00
_cell.angle_beta   90.00
_cell.angle_gamma   90.00
#
_symmetry.space_group_name_H-M   'P 1'
#
loop_
_entity.id
_entity.type
_entity.pdbx_description
1 polymer ?
#
loop_
_entity_poly.entity_id
_entity_poly.type
_entity_poly.pdbx_seq_one_letter_code
_entity_poly.pdbx_strand_id
1 'polypeptide(L)'
;MGYKDMRTDSGRKKTDTRLYSIWENMKARCYNKNKPKYKTYGAKGIRVCREWKESFDSFHDWAVSHGYRDSLTLDRKDPKGNYEPSNCRWASNKVQANNKRNSRNRDGKAGADSMEGLDLSAADQKIRDRLDVCRMADRLGLDSIDGLSINEGRKRIIKVISPGMNLDGKDREYIEAAYAAAKDMYTSCLAAGSSRYNPGRQGRPDVSGECGSDIARKDMICRLIGK
;
A
#
# COMPACT_ATOMS: atom_id res chain seq x y z
N MET A 1 18.51 14.47 -52.46
CA MET A 1 17.25 14.17 -51.74
C MET A 1 17.59 13.78 -50.31
N GLY A 2 17.41 14.56 -49.24
CA GLY A 2 16.55 15.72 -49.04
C GLY A 2 15.35 15.35 -48.17
N TYR A 3 15.53 15.23 -46.85
CA TYR A 3 14.43 15.32 -45.87
C TYR A 3 14.86 16.14 -44.65
N LYS A 4 14.72 17.46 -44.84
CA LYS A 4 14.24 18.52 -43.92
C LYS A 4 14.56 18.37 -42.43
N ASP A 5 15.57 19.13 -42.05
CA ASP A 5 15.60 19.99 -40.86
C ASP A 5 14.20 20.57 -40.55
N MET A 6 13.70 20.36 -39.32
CA MET A 6 12.59 21.13 -38.75
C MET A 6 12.60 21.04 -37.21
N ARG A 7 12.99 22.19 -36.62
CA ARG A 7 12.51 22.79 -35.36
C ARG A 7 13.27 22.46 -34.07
N THR A 8 14.26 23.30 -33.81
CA THR A 8 14.48 23.90 -32.48
C THR A 8 13.18 24.53 -31.97
N ASP A 9 12.57 23.96 -30.93
CA ASP A 9 11.49 24.65 -30.19
C ASP A 9 11.94 24.94 -28.76
N SER A 10 12.10 26.24 -28.54
CA SER A 10 12.43 26.91 -27.30
C SER A 10 11.23 26.84 -26.37
N GLY A 11 11.04 25.74 -25.64
CA GLY A 11 9.89 25.64 -24.75
C GLY A 11 9.79 24.44 -23.80
N ARG A 12 10.83 23.61 -23.60
CA ARG A 12 10.73 22.51 -22.62
C ARG A 12 10.58 23.06 -21.21
N LYS A 13 9.42 22.81 -20.59
CA LYS A 13 9.17 23.11 -19.18
C LYS A 13 10.29 22.45 -18.35
N LYS A 14 10.80 23.13 -17.31
CA LYS A 14 11.87 22.59 -16.43
C LYS A 14 11.57 21.17 -15.92
N THR A 15 10.29 20.85 -15.74
CA THR A 15 9.74 19.53 -15.37
C THR A 15 10.11 18.44 -16.38
N ASP A 16 10.02 18.72 -17.68
CA ASP A 16 10.28 17.75 -18.75
C ASP A 16 11.77 17.45 -18.86
N THR A 17 12.63 18.46 -18.69
CA THR A 17 14.08 18.29 -18.63
C THR A 17 14.51 17.42 -17.44
N ARG A 18 13.81 17.53 -16.30
CA ARG A 18 14.08 16.71 -15.12
C ARG A 18 13.59 15.27 -15.30
N LEU A 19 12.38 15.05 -15.80
CA LEU A 19 11.87 13.72 -16.12
C LEU A 19 12.77 13.00 -17.13
N TYR A 20 13.20 13.73 -18.17
CA TYR A 20 14.15 13.21 -19.16
C TYR A 20 15.47 12.80 -18.51
N SER A 21 15.98 13.62 -17.60
CA SER A 21 17.18 13.29 -16.83
C SER A 21 16.99 12.05 -15.94
N ILE A 22 15.82 11.87 -15.32
CA ILE A 22 15.50 10.69 -14.51
C ILE A 22 15.46 9.44 -15.39
N TRP A 23 14.81 9.53 -16.55
CA TRP A 23 14.70 8.47 -17.55
C TRP A 23 16.07 8.03 -18.09
N GLU A 24 16.90 8.98 -18.49
CA GLU A 24 18.28 8.71 -18.94
C GLU A 24 19.11 8.07 -17.84
N ASN A 25 19.00 8.57 -16.60
CA ASN A 25 19.70 7.97 -15.45
C ASN A 25 19.21 6.55 -15.14
N MET A 26 17.91 6.28 -15.27
CA MET A 26 17.35 4.93 -15.13
C MET A 26 17.98 3.97 -16.15
N LYS A 27 18.00 4.36 -17.44
CA LYS A 27 18.64 3.57 -18.51
C LYS A 27 20.14 3.38 -18.28
N ALA A 28 20.83 4.43 -17.86
CA ALA A 28 22.26 4.38 -17.57
C ALA A 28 22.59 3.39 -16.45
N ARG A 29 21.77 3.31 -15.39
CA ARG A 29 21.95 2.31 -14.30
C ARG A 29 21.83 0.87 -14.82
N CYS A 30 20.92 0.61 -15.75
CA CYS A 30 20.65 -0.74 -16.26
C CYS A 30 21.57 -1.19 -17.40
N TYR A 31 22.04 -0.27 -18.25
CA TYR A 31 22.70 -0.64 -19.52
C TYR A 31 24.10 -0.06 -19.72
N ASN A 32 24.48 0.99 -18.99
CA ASN A 32 25.79 1.62 -19.18
C ASN A 32 26.83 1.01 -18.23
N LYS A 33 27.63 0.06 -18.76
CA LYS A 33 28.70 -0.64 -18.02
C LYS A 33 29.73 0.29 -17.37
N ASN A 34 29.92 1.50 -17.91
CA ASN A 34 30.90 2.46 -17.41
C ASN A 34 30.39 3.26 -16.20
N LYS A 35 29.09 3.16 -15.86
CA LYS A 35 28.53 3.88 -14.71
C LYS A 35 28.76 3.08 -13.42
N PRO A 36 29.15 3.73 -12.31
CA PRO A 36 29.36 3.05 -11.02
C PRO A 36 28.16 2.23 -10.54
N LYS A 37 26.94 2.70 -10.84
CA LYS A 37 25.70 2.02 -10.45
C LYS A 37 25.42 0.76 -11.26
N TYR A 38 26.02 0.57 -12.44
CA TYR A 38 25.77 -0.60 -13.28
C TYR A 38 26.03 -1.92 -12.54
N LYS A 39 27.12 -2.00 -11.77
CA LYS A 39 27.45 -3.18 -10.95
C LYS A 39 26.34 -3.58 -9.97
N THR A 40 25.53 -2.62 -9.53
CA THR A 40 24.44 -2.84 -8.57
C THR A 40 23.05 -2.99 -9.21
N TYR A 41 22.94 -2.68 -10.51
CA TYR A 41 21.67 -2.70 -11.26
C TYR A 41 21.81 -3.62 -12.48
N GLY A 42 22.38 -3.12 -13.59
CA GLY A 42 22.53 -3.88 -14.83
C GLY A 42 23.27 -5.21 -14.68
N ALA A 43 24.36 -5.25 -13.91
CA ALA A 43 25.11 -6.48 -13.67
C ALA A 43 24.34 -7.52 -12.82
N LYS A 44 23.31 -7.09 -12.07
CA LYS A 44 22.40 -7.96 -11.33
C LYS A 44 21.18 -8.40 -12.15
N GLY A 45 21.13 -8.06 -13.43
CA GLY A 45 20.02 -8.42 -14.32
C GLY A 45 18.81 -7.48 -14.26
N ILE A 46 18.89 -6.37 -13.52
CA ILE A 46 17.80 -5.38 -13.45
C ILE A 46 17.71 -4.63 -14.77
N ARG A 47 16.52 -4.64 -15.39
CA ARG A 47 16.23 -4.02 -16.69
C ARG A 47 15.10 -3.00 -16.58
N VAL A 48 14.93 -2.24 -17.64
CA VAL A 48 13.77 -1.38 -17.88
C VAL A 48 12.83 -2.13 -18.82
N CYS A 49 11.51 -2.05 -18.57
CA CYS A 49 10.48 -2.54 -19.50
C CYS A 49 10.67 -1.93 -20.89
N ARG A 50 10.23 -2.65 -21.92
CA ARG A 50 10.55 -2.35 -23.31
C ARG A 50 10.03 -0.96 -23.71
N GLU A 51 8.79 -0.68 -23.32
CA GLU A 51 8.05 0.53 -23.60
C GLU A 51 8.81 1.76 -23.10
N TRP A 52 9.24 1.73 -21.84
CA TRP A 52 10.03 2.83 -21.27
C TRP A 52 11.45 2.87 -21.80
N LYS A 53 12.04 1.73 -22.18
CA LYS A 53 13.41 1.73 -22.72
C LYS A 53 13.47 2.42 -24.09
N GLU A 54 12.46 2.15 -24.92
CA GLU A 54 12.38 2.56 -26.32
C GLU A 54 11.75 3.95 -26.49
N SER A 55 10.83 4.35 -25.60
CA SER A 55 10.13 5.63 -25.68
C SER A 55 10.19 6.43 -24.39
N PHE A 56 10.66 7.67 -24.49
CA PHE A 56 10.57 8.64 -23.40
C PHE A 56 9.11 9.04 -23.15
N ASP A 57 8.31 9.21 -24.20
CA ASP A 57 6.92 9.63 -24.09
C ASP A 57 6.09 8.62 -23.29
N SER A 58 6.30 7.32 -23.51
CA SER A 58 5.65 6.26 -22.74
C SER A 58 6.03 6.28 -21.24
N PHE A 59 7.26 6.68 -20.92
CA PHE A 59 7.68 6.88 -19.53
C PHE A 59 7.09 8.18 -18.96
N HIS A 60 7.03 9.25 -19.74
CA HIS A 60 6.49 10.56 -19.35
C HIS A 60 4.99 10.47 -19.05
N ASP A 61 4.20 9.87 -19.95
CA ASP A 61 2.76 9.68 -19.76
C ASP A 61 2.47 8.88 -18.49
N TRP A 62 3.22 7.81 -18.26
CA TRP A 62 3.15 7.06 -17.01
C TRP A 62 3.53 7.93 -15.81
N ALA A 63 4.63 8.67 -15.90
CA ALA A 63 5.11 9.51 -14.81
C ALA A 63 4.06 10.52 -14.36
N VAL A 64 3.47 11.26 -15.31
CA VAL A 64 2.47 12.29 -15.06
C VAL A 64 1.18 11.68 -14.53
N SER A 65 0.67 10.61 -15.15
CA SER A 65 -0.56 9.93 -14.70
C SER A 65 -0.43 9.29 -13.30
N HIS A 66 0.80 8.97 -12.88
CA HIS A 66 1.07 8.33 -11.58
C HIS A 66 1.59 9.31 -10.52
N GLY A 67 1.35 10.61 -10.70
CA GLY A 67 1.56 11.62 -9.66
C GLY A 67 2.99 12.13 -9.54
N TYR A 68 3.71 12.21 -10.66
CA TYR A 68 5.02 12.87 -10.69
C TYR A 68 4.95 14.31 -10.14
N ARG A 69 5.95 14.65 -9.33
CA ARG A 69 6.22 16.02 -8.87
C ARG A 69 7.73 16.22 -8.88
N ASP A 70 8.21 17.42 -9.16
CA ASP A 70 9.64 17.71 -9.27
C ASP A 70 10.44 17.37 -7.99
N SER A 71 9.80 17.37 -6.83
CA SER A 71 10.40 16.99 -5.54
C SER A 71 10.57 15.48 -5.34
N LEU A 72 10.03 14.64 -6.22
CA LEU A 72 10.03 13.19 -6.09
C LEU A 72 11.13 12.56 -6.94
N THR A 73 11.47 11.33 -6.58
CA THR A 73 12.45 10.47 -7.27
C THR A 73 11.84 9.11 -7.56
N LEU A 74 12.29 8.49 -8.66
CA LEU A 74 11.81 7.18 -9.08
C LEU A 74 12.38 6.09 -8.16
N ASP A 75 11.50 5.37 -7.46
CA ASP A 75 11.80 4.26 -6.56
C ASP A 75 11.25 2.94 -7.13
N ARG A 76 11.91 1.82 -6.81
CA ARG A 76 11.40 0.47 -7.10
C ARG A 76 10.84 -0.13 -5.80
N LYS A 77 9.58 -0.56 -5.81
CA LYS A 77 8.88 -1.14 -4.66
C LYS A 77 9.58 -2.42 -4.20
N ASP A 78 9.88 -3.32 -5.14
CA ASP A 78 10.80 -4.42 -4.95
C ASP A 78 12.20 -4.05 -5.49
N PRO A 79 13.22 -3.93 -4.63
CA PRO A 79 14.59 -3.65 -5.04
C PRO A 79 15.21 -4.69 -5.99
N LYS A 80 14.69 -5.92 -6.03
CA LYS A 80 15.15 -6.98 -6.93
C LYS A 80 14.46 -6.95 -8.30
N GLY A 81 13.27 -6.37 -8.41
CA GLY A 81 12.48 -6.30 -9.65
C GLY A 81 12.94 -5.23 -10.66
N ASN A 82 12.34 -5.23 -11.86
CA ASN A 82 12.69 -4.32 -12.96
C ASN A 82 12.12 -2.90 -12.79
N TYR A 83 12.54 -1.98 -13.66
CA TYR A 83 11.86 -0.69 -13.84
C TYR A 83 10.66 -0.86 -14.77
N GLU A 84 9.47 -0.87 -14.19
CA GLU A 84 8.20 -1.11 -14.88
C GLU A 84 7.03 -0.49 -14.09
N PRO A 85 5.88 -0.19 -14.73
CA PRO A 85 4.74 0.46 -14.07
C PRO A 85 4.30 -0.20 -12.75
N SER A 86 4.28 -1.53 -12.71
CA SER A 86 3.88 -2.33 -11.55
C SER A 86 4.86 -2.18 -10.37
N ASN A 87 6.16 -2.14 -10.66
CA ASN A 87 7.22 -2.14 -9.66
C ASN A 87 7.76 -0.73 -9.33
N CYS A 88 7.39 0.32 -10.07
CA CYS A 88 7.85 1.67 -9.82
C CYS A 88 6.84 2.53 -9.05
N ARG A 89 7.36 3.53 -8.33
CA ARG A 89 6.57 4.59 -7.68
C ARG A 89 7.39 5.87 -7.55
N TRP A 90 6.70 7.00 -7.41
CA TRP A 90 7.33 8.25 -7.00
C TRP A 90 7.47 8.30 -5.48
N ALA A 91 8.69 8.52 -5.01
CA ALA A 91 9.00 8.57 -3.58
C ALA A 91 9.74 9.88 -3.25
N SER A 92 9.52 10.40 -2.04
CA SER A 92 10.37 11.45 -1.50
C SER A 92 11.71 10.85 -1.05
N ASN A 93 12.77 11.66 -1.00
CA ASN A 93 14.09 11.21 -0.55
C ASN A 93 14.07 10.55 0.85
N LYS A 94 13.14 10.96 1.72
CA LYS A 94 12.93 10.36 3.06
C LYS A 94 12.43 8.91 2.97
N VAL A 95 11.54 8.62 2.03
CA VAL A 95 11.02 7.25 1.79
C VAL A 95 12.12 6.36 1.19
N GLN A 96 12.93 6.89 0.25
CA GLN A 96 14.06 6.13 -0.32
C GLN A 96 15.14 5.79 0.73
N ALA A 97 15.43 6.71 1.66
CA ALA A 97 16.40 6.46 2.73
C ALA A 97 15.95 5.33 3.67
N ASN A 98 14.66 5.28 4.00
CA ASN A 98 14.09 4.23 4.84
C ASN A 98 14.12 2.84 4.15
N ASN A 99 13.85 2.77 2.84
CA ASN A 99 13.93 1.52 2.08
C ASN A 99 15.36 0.96 2.02
N LYS A 100 16.37 1.83 1.89
CA LYS A 100 17.79 1.45 1.87
C LYS A 100 18.30 0.94 3.23
N ARG A 101 17.67 1.36 4.32
CA ARG A 101 18.01 0.91 5.68
C ARG A 101 17.42 -0.47 5.97
N ASN A 102 16.22 -0.75 5.49
CA ASN A 102 15.55 -2.04 5.66
C ASN A 102 16.15 -3.17 4.78
N SER A 103 16.86 -2.83 3.69
CA SER A 103 17.48 -3.83 2.81
C SER A 103 18.79 -4.45 3.35
N ARG A 104 19.37 -3.93 4.44
CA ARG A 104 20.56 -4.51 5.08
C ARG A 104 20.24 -5.65 6.06
N ASN A 105 18.97 -5.82 6.45
CA ASN A 105 18.53 -6.82 7.42
C ASN A 105 17.94 -8.09 6.78
N ARG A 106 18.09 -8.30 5.46
CA ARG A 106 17.48 -9.45 4.75
C ARG A 106 18.45 -10.57 4.36
N ASP A 107 19.66 -10.56 4.90
CA ASP A 107 20.61 -11.66 4.73
C ASP A 107 20.94 -12.22 6.13
N GLY A 108 20.09 -13.12 6.63
CA GLY A 108 20.40 -13.92 7.82
C GLY A 108 19.23 -14.25 8.73
N LYS A 109 18.72 -15.48 8.58
CA LYS A 109 17.94 -16.30 9.53
C LYS A 109 16.60 -15.78 10.08
N ALA A 110 15.62 -16.67 10.00
CA ALA A 110 14.35 -16.62 10.72
C ALA A 110 14.56 -16.41 12.22
N GLY A 111 13.76 -15.52 12.79
CA GLY A 111 13.65 -15.28 14.23
C GLY A 111 12.54 -14.28 14.46
N ALA A 112 11.48 -14.72 15.11
CA ALA A 112 10.53 -13.83 15.76
C ALA A 112 11.27 -12.95 16.78
N ASP A 113 10.63 -11.83 17.12
CA ASP A 113 10.90 -10.95 18.25
C ASP A 113 11.75 -9.69 18.02
N SER A 114 11.36 -8.63 18.73
CA SER A 114 11.88 -7.25 18.83
C SER A 114 11.55 -6.25 17.70
N MET A 115 10.30 -5.77 17.72
CA MET A 115 9.90 -4.53 17.06
C MET A 115 10.19 -3.31 17.97
N GLU A 116 11.38 -2.73 17.85
CA GLU A 116 11.61 -1.34 18.26
C GLU A 116 12.05 -0.53 17.04
N GLY A 117 11.05 0.01 16.33
CA GLY A 117 11.17 0.80 15.12
C GLY A 117 10.94 2.29 15.39
N LEU A 118 11.86 3.11 14.92
CA LEU A 118 11.97 4.56 15.08
C LEU A 118 10.73 5.38 14.62
N ASP A 119 10.49 6.45 15.37
CA ASP A 119 9.43 7.47 15.37
C ASP A 119 9.10 8.13 13.99
N LEU A 120 7.96 7.74 13.41
CA LEU A 120 7.28 8.35 12.24
C LEU A 120 5.84 8.80 12.64
N SER A 121 5.69 9.29 13.86
CA SER A 121 4.94 8.53 14.87
C SER A 121 3.45 8.73 15.04
N ALA A 122 2.83 9.83 14.61
CA ALA A 122 1.40 10.03 14.90
C ALA A 122 0.46 9.61 13.76
N ALA A 123 0.74 10.04 12.53
CA ALA A 123 -0.12 9.75 11.37
C ALA A 123 -0.01 8.29 10.92
N ASP A 124 1.20 7.75 10.95
CA ASP A 124 1.50 6.37 10.57
C ASP A 124 0.95 5.38 11.62
N GLN A 125 0.96 5.77 12.90
CA GLN A 125 0.32 5.01 13.98
C GLN A 125 -1.21 5.01 13.85
N LYS A 126 -1.83 6.15 13.53
CA LYS A 126 -3.29 6.20 13.26
C LYS A 126 -3.71 5.30 12.11
N ILE A 127 -2.91 5.21 11.05
CA ILE A 127 -3.16 4.30 9.92
C ILE A 127 -3.05 2.84 10.37
N ARG A 128 -2.00 2.49 11.12
CA ARG A 128 -1.83 1.14 11.69
C ARG A 128 -2.99 0.75 12.61
N ASP A 129 -3.36 1.65 13.53
CA ASP A 129 -4.47 1.46 14.46
C ASP A 129 -5.80 1.28 13.72
N ARG A 130 -6.03 2.05 12.65
CA ARG A 130 -7.22 1.90 11.81
C ARG A 130 -7.24 0.54 11.13
N LEU A 131 -6.13 0.12 10.53
CA LEU A 131 -6.03 -1.17 9.84
C LEU A 131 -6.23 -2.36 10.80
N ASP A 132 -5.70 -2.25 12.02
CA ASP A 132 -5.85 -3.25 13.07
C ASP A 132 -7.32 -3.41 13.51
N VAL A 133 -8.01 -2.28 13.73
CA VAL A 133 -9.44 -2.27 14.05
C VAL A 133 -10.29 -2.89 12.94
N CYS A 134 -10.08 -2.51 11.67
CA CYS A 134 -10.82 -3.09 10.55
C CYS A 134 -10.59 -4.61 10.42
N ARG A 135 -9.35 -5.07 10.55
CA ARG A 135 -9.04 -6.51 10.48
C ARG A 135 -9.66 -7.31 11.62
N MET A 136 -9.69 -6.75 12.83
CA MET A 136 -10.37 -7.37 13.97
C MET A 136 -11.88 -7.38 13.77
N ALA A 137 -12.46 -6.33 13.18
CA ALA A 137 -13.87 -6.28 12.81
C ALA A 137 -14.24 -7.39 11.82
N ASP A 138 -13.47 -7.56 10.75
CA ASP A 138 -13.68 -8.59 9.72
C ASP A 138 -13.67 -10.00 10.34
N ARG A 139 -12.70 -10.26 11.23
CA ARG A 139 -12.59 -11.55 11.94
C ARG A 139 -13.76 -11.84 12.86
N LEU A 140 -14.40 -10.80 13.38
CA LEU A 140 -15.57 -10.89 14.25
C LEU A 140 -16.90 -10.78 13.49
N GLY A 141 -16.86 -10.59 12.17
CA GLY A 141 -18.05 -10.38 11.34
C GLY A 141 -18.80 -9.10 11.68
N LEU A 142 -18.09 -8.03 12.05
CA LEU A 142 -18.69 -6.75 12.41
C LEU A 142 -18.73 -5.80 11.22
N ASP A 143 -19.95 -5.44 10.81
CA ASP A 143 -20.17 -4.50 9.71
C ASP A 143 -20.10 -3.03 10.15
N SER A 144 -19.84 -2.15 9.18
CA SER A 144 -19.91 -0.68 9.33
C SER A 144 -18.92 -0.09 10.35
N ILE A 145 -17.75 -0.71 10.56
CA ILE A 145 -16.68 -0.14 11.40
C ILE A 145 -15.86 0.93 10.66
N ASP A 146 -15.87 0.92 9.33
CA ASP A 146 -15.07 1.83 8.48
C ASP A 146 -15.50 3.31 8.54
N GLY A 147 -16.65 3.61 9.12
CA GLY A 147 -17.13 4.99 9.36
C GLY A 147 -16.83 5.52 10.76
N LEU A 148 -16.40 4.66 11.70
CA LEU A 148 -16.23 5.02 13.11
C LEU A 148 -14.87 5.65 13.38
N SER A 149 -14.74 6.37 14.51
CA SER A 149 -13.40 6.73 15.02
C SER A 149 -12.65 5.47 15.48
N ILE A 150 -11.32 5.53 15.56
CA ILE A 150 -10.50 4.39 16.00
C ILE A 150 -10.95 3.89 17.38
N ASN A 151 -11.16 4.80 18.34
CA ASN A 151 -11.59 4.44 19.69
C ASN A 151 -13.00 3.85 19.70
N GLU A 152 -13.89 4.35 18.86
CA GLU A 152 -15.26 3.83 18.78
C GLU A 152 -15.28 2.42 18.16
N GLY A 153 -14.45 2.19 17.15
CA GLY A 153 -14.21 0.84 16.61
C GLY A 153 -13.62 -0.10 17.64
N ARG A 154 -12.62 0.34 18.42
CA ARG A 154 -12.04 -0.42 19.55
C ARG A 154 -13.12 -0.78 20.58
N LYS A 155 -13.96 0.17 20.98
CA LYS A 155 -15.08 -0.07 21.93
C LYS A 155 -16.05 -1.12 21.41
N ARG A 156 -16.44 -1.04 20.14
CA ARG A 156 -17.35 -2.01 19.52
C ARG A 156 -16.78 -3.42 19.51
N ILE A 157 -15.49 -3.55 19.21
CA ILE A 157 -14.76 -4.82 19.25
C ILE A 157 -14.64 -5.36 20.68
N ILE A 158 -14.28 -4.51 21.66
CA ILE A 158 -14.22 -4.91 23.07
C ILE A 158 -15.59 -5.36 23.56
N LYS A 159 -16.67 -4.65 23.20
CA LYS A 159 -18.05 -5.03 23.59
C LYS A 159 -18.49 -6.36 23.01
N VAL A 160 -17.94 -6.75 21.88
CA VAL A 160 -18.12 -8.10 21.35
C VAL A 160 -17.34 -9.06 22.25
N ILE A 161 -16.01 -8.94 22.34
CA ILE A 161 -15.11 -9.88 23.04
C ILE A 161 -15.39 -9.98 24.55
N SER A 162 -15.82 -8.89 25.18
CA SER A 162 -16.05 -8.74 26.62
C SER A 162 -17.27 -7.86 26.88
N PRO A 163 -18.50 -8.40 26.70
CA PRO A 163 -19.75 -7.62 26.75
C PRO A 163 -19.99 -6.88 28.06
N GLY A 164 -19.52 -7.44 29.18
CA GLY A 164 -19.67 -6.86 30.52
C GLY A 164 -18.74 -5.67 30.82
N MET A 165 -17.79 -5.33 29.93
CA MET A 165 -16.83 -4.26 30.19
C MET A 165 -17.46 -2.88 29.98
N ASN A 166 -17.39 -2.00 30.98
CA ASN A 166 -17.87 -0.61 30.87
C ASN A 166 -16.77 0.30 30.30
N LEU A 167 -17.06 0.94 29.16
CA LEU A 167 -16.12 1.79 28.41
C LEU A 167 -16.61 3.25 28.31
N ASP A 168 -17.74 3.57 28.94
CA ASP A 168 -18.32 4.90 28.91
C ASP A 168 -17.55 5.85 29.84
N GLY A 169 -17.23 7.03 29.33
CA GLY A 169 -16.40 8.03 30.04
C GLY A 169 -14.94 7.63 30.24
N LYS A 170 -14.47 6.51 29.68
CA LYS A 170 -13.07 6.08 29.77
C LYS A 170 -12.18 6.86 28.80
N ASP A 171 -10.96 7.14 29.26
CA ASP A 171 -9.96 7.82 28.46
C ASP A 171 -9.40 6.91 27.34
N ARG A 172 -8.63 7.53 26.45
CA ARG A 172 -8.07 6.82 25.29
C ARG A 172 -7.12 5.70 25.71
N GLU A 173 -6.29 5.93 26.72
CA GLU A 173 -5.27 4.98 27.18
C GLU A 173 -5.92 3.71 27.75
N TYR A 174 -6.98 3.87 28.55
CA TYR A 174 -7.76 2.75 29.06
C TYR A 174 -8.43 1.95 27.92
N ILE A 175 -9.02 2.64 26.93
CA ILE A 175 -9.63 1.97 25.77
C ILE A 175 -8.58 1.21 24.96
N GLU A 176 -7.39 1.77 24.81
CA GLU A 176 -6.28 1.13 24.08
C GLU A 176 -5.77 -0.13 24.79
N ALA A 177 -5.54 -0.04 26.11
CA ALA A 177 -5.15 -1.17 26.94
C ALA A 177 -6.22 -2.27 26.97
N ALA A 178 -7.49 -1.90 27.13
CA ALA A 178 -8.62 -2.83 27.10
C ALA A 178 -8.74 -3.55 25.75
N TYR A 179 -8.52 -2.83 24.66
CA TYR A 179 -8.53 -3.40 23.31
C TYR A 179 -7.36 -4.36 23.08
N ALA A 180 -6.16 -4.05 23.57
CA ALA A 180 -5.02 -4.96 23.53
C ALA A 180 -5.32 -6.27 24.27
N ALA A 181 -5.82 -6.18 25.51
CA ALA A 181 -6.22 -7.35 26.29
C ALA A 181 -7.31 -8.19 25.59
N ALA A 182 -8.30 -7.55 24.97
CA ALA A 182 -9.34 -8.25 24.21
C ALA A 182 -8.76 -9.00 22.99
N LYS A 183 -7.80 -8.41 22.27
CA LYS A 183 -7.10 -9.09 21.16
C LYS A 183 -6.31 -10.30 21.63
N ASP A 184 -5.66 -10.20 22.78
CA ASP A 184 -4.90 -11.32 23.35
C ASP A 184 -5.84 -12.45 23.73
N MET A 185 -6.95 -12.15 24.41
CA MET A 185 -8.00 -13.14 24.72
C MET A 185 -8.51 -13.85 23.46
N TYR A 186 -8.83 -13.09 22.41
CA TYR A 186 -9.28 -13.65 21.14
C TYR A 186 -8.23 -14.54 20.47
N THR A 187 -6.96 -14.11 20.47
CA THR A 187 -5.86 -14.85 19.87
C THR A 187 -5.56 -16.14 20.65
N SER A 188 -5.59 -16.10 21.98
CA SER A 188 -5.46 -17.28 22.83
C SER A 188 -6.61 -18.28 22.62
N CYS A 189 -7.84 -17.81 22.42
CA CYS A 189 -8.97 -18.69 22.08
C CYS A 189 -8.81 -19.38 20.71
N LEU A 190 -8.28 -18.67 19.71
CA LEU A 190 -7.97 -19.23 18.38
C LEU A 190 -6.86 -20.29 18.46
N ALA A 191 -5.77 -20.00 19.19
CA ALA A 191 -4.64 -20.90 19.35
C ALA A 191 -5.00 -22.20 20.07
N ALA A 192 -5.97 -22.14 20.99
CA ALA A 192 -6.48 -23.31 21.72
C ALA A 192 -7.46 -24.18 20.89
N GLY A 193 -7.71 -23.87 19.60
CA GLY A 193 -8.66 -24.60 18.77
C GLY A 193 -10.11 -24.54 19.28
N SER A 194 -10.41 -23.58 20.17
CA SER A 194 -11.70 -23.50 20.85
C SER A 194 -12.73 -22.86 19.93
N SER A 195 -13.63 -23.68 19.38
CA SER A 195 -14.84 -23.26 18.63
C SER A 195 -15.86 -22.46 19.49
N ARG A 196 -15.47 -21.94 20.66
CA ARG A 196 -16.36 -21.31 21.64
C ARG A 196 -16.43 -19.79 21.59
N TYR A 197 -15.69 -19.11 20.70
CA TYR A 197 -15.90 -17.68 20.50
C TYR A 197 -16.43 -17.39 19.08
N ASN A 198 -17.74 -17.54 18.92
CA ASN A 198 -18.48 -17.14 17.72
C ASN A 198 -19.70 -16.29 18.13
N PRO A 199 -19.55 -14.97 18.31
CA PRO A 199 -20.63 -14.10 18.75
C PRO A 199 -21.66 -13.79 17.66
N GLY A 200 -21.52 -14.36 16.45
CA GLY A 200 -22.27 -13.94 15.25
C GLY A 200 -22.92 -15.06 14.43
N ARG A 201 -23.18 -16.24 15.00
CA ARG A 201 -24.00 -17.26 14.30
C ARG A 201 -25.50 -17.05 14.57
N GLN A 202 -26.05 -15.90 14.17
CA GLN A 202 -27.40 -15.97 13.63
C GLN A 202 -27.24 -16.56 12.23
N GLY A 203 -27.96 -17.66 11.97
CA GLY A 203 -27.78 -18.47 10.78
C GLY A 203 -27.73 -17.62 9.52
N ARG A 204 -26.83 -17.96 8.59
CA ARG A 204 -27.05 -17.56 7.20
C ARG A 204 -28.46 -18.06 6.86
N PRO A 205 -29.42 -17.18 6.51
CA PRO A 205 -30.53 -17.67 5.71
C PRO A 205 -29.88 -18.25 4.45
N ASP A 206 -30.40 -19.38 4.01
CA ASP A 206 -30.14 -19.86 2.68
C ASP A 206 -30.49 -18.74 1.69
N VAL A 207 -29.48 -18.03 1.18
CA VAL A 207 -29.65 -16.95 0.22
C VAL A 207 -29.39 -17.51 -1.17
N SER A 208 -30.41 -18.18 -1.68
CA SER A 208 -30.78 -18.15 -3.10
C SER A 208 -31.31 -16.75 -3.51
N GLY A 209 -30.84 -15.68 -2.87
CA GLY A 209 -31.27 -14.29 -3.07
C GLY A 209 -30.06 -13.41 -3.37
N GLU A 210 -30.08 -12.77 -4.54
CA GLU A 210 -29.02 -11.92 -5.06
C GLU A 210 -28.68 -10.78 -4.09
N CYS A 211 -27.39 -10.53 -3.84
CA CYS A 211 -26.97 -9.49 -2.92
C CYS A 211 -27.28 -8.10 -3.52
N GLY A 212 -27.58 -7.10 -2.67
CA GLY A 212 -27.97 -5.76 -3.12
C GLY A 212 -26.91 -5.06 -4.00
N SER A 213 -25.63 -5.42 -3.86
CA SER A 213 -24.57 -4.95 -4.76
C SER A 213 -24.64 -5.59 -6.16
N ASP A 214 -25.12 -6.83 -6.29
CA ASP A 214 -25.33 -7.48 -7.59
C ASP A 214 -26.53 -6.89 -8.32
N ILE A 215 -27.59 -6.52 -7.60
CA ILE A 215 -28.75 -5.81 -8.14
C ILE A 215 -28.33 -4.41 -8.63
N ALA A 216 -27.59 -3.65 -7.82
CA ALA A 216 -27.07 -2.34 -8.21
C ALA A 216 -26.11 -2.42 -9.42
N ARG A 217 -25.31 -3.49 -9.50
CA ARG A 217 -24.41 -3.73 -10.63
C ARG A 217 -25.18 -4.11 -11.90
N LYS A 218 -26.22 -4.94 -11.81
CA LYS A 218 -27.11 -5.27 -12.93
C LYS A 218 -27.89 -4.05 -13.43
N ASP A 219 -28.41 -3.23 -12.53
CA ASP A 219 -29.14 -2.00 -12.86
C ASP A 219 -28.24 -0.96 -13.55
N MET A 220 -26.98 -0.83 -13.11
CA MET A 220 -25.97 -0.01 -13.78
C MET A 220 -25.64 -0.54 -15.18
N ILE A 221 -25.53 -1.86 -15.35
CA ILE A 221 -25.25 -2.50 -16.64
C ILE A 221 -26.44 -2.33 -17.60
N CYS A 222 -27.68 -2.50 -17.16
CA CYS A 222 -28.87 -2.30 -17.99
C CYS A 222 -28.99 -0.85 -18.51
N ARG A 223 -28.68 0.14 -17.68
CA ARG A 223 -28.64 1.56 -18.08
C ARG A 223 -27.56 1.87 -19.12
N LEU A 224 -26.47 1.11 -19.14
CA LEU A 224 -25.36 1.31 -20.08
C LEU A 224 -25.59 0.63 -21.44
N ILE A 225 -26.43 -0.41 -21.50
CA ILE A 225 -26.67 -1.17 -22.74
C ILE A 225 -27.92 -0.65 -23.50
N GLY A 226 -28.66 0.31 -22.94
CA GLY A 226 -29.71 1.05 -23.65
C GLY A 226 -30.84 0.17 -24.19
N LYS A 227 -31.43 -0.66 -23.32
CA LYS A 227 -32.73 -1.30 -23.56
C LYS A 227 -33.76 -0.77 -22.58
#